data_AF-A0A3C1DBU2-F1
#
_entry.id   AF-A0A3C1DBU2-F1
#
_cell.length_a   1.000
_cell.length_b   1.000
_cell.length_c   1.000
_cell.angle_alpha   90.00
_cell.angle_beta   90.00
_cell.angle_gamma   90.00
#
_symmetry.space_group_name_H-M   'P 1'
#
loop_
_entity.id
_entity.type
_entity.pdbx_description
1 polymer ?
#
loop_
_entity_poly.entity_id
_entity_poly.type
_entity_poly.pdbx_seq_one_letter_code
_entity_poly.pdbx_strand_id
1 'polypeptide(L)'
;MDFVTTQTYLGDILRIVSDSLLGPTIVLLLAFIVYAVFCIGSILVEAVTEHRNFKVHMPQLLDALADADQGAIPGVVEESGLLNRQKLALLTVYDYRTLPGDMLVALVKRLMNEEEVRYQRIVNRNNVAVRVAPMLGLMGTLIPLGPGIAAMGQGDLGALSSSLIIAFNTTVAGLAAAAVCLVIARIRKTWYGSYMNALESAMASMLYKIGMLQDAGQISVSRPSSHAQAFRDALKRSSGTQAPAVQEQGVAAPAAPATAEAQS
;
A
#
# COMPACT_ATOMS: atom_id res chain seq x y z
N MET A 1 57.76 16.57 -3.25
CA MET A 1 56.84 17.39 -2.43
C MET A 1 55.37 17.10 -2.75
N ASP A 2 55.09 16.24 -3.73
CA ASP A 2 53.75 16.06 -4.31
C ASP A 2 52.82 15.15 -3.49
N PHE A 3 53.37 14.27 -2.65
CA PHE A 3 52.57 13.33 -1.84
C PHE A 3 51.81 14.03 -0.70
N VAL A 4 52.40 15.08 -0.09
CA VAL A 4 51.79 15.83 1.02
C VAL A 4 50.69 16.76 0.50
N THR A 5 50.92 17.44 -0.62
CA THR A 5 49.90 18.26 -1.30
C THR A 5 48.73 17.41 -1.77
N THR A 6 48.99 16.27 -2.40
CA THR A 6 47.91 15.36 -2.86
C THR A 6 47.05 14.85 -1.70
N GLN A 7 47.65 14.56 -0.54
CA GLN A 7 46.92 14.19 0.68
C GLN A 7 46.07 15.34 1.25
N THR A 8 46.54 16.59 1.17
CA THR A 8 45.75 17.76 1.61
C THR A 8 44.56 18.01 0.68
N TYR A 9 44.76 17.91 -0.65
CA TYR A 9 43.67 18.08 -1.62
C TYR A 9 42.58 17.01 -1.47
N LEU A 10 42.94 15.74 -1.30
CA LEU A 10 41.95 14.66 -1.10
C LEU A 10 41.13 14.86 0.19
N GLY A 11 41.80 15.27 1.27
CA GLY A 11 41.15 15.54 2.55
C GLY A 11 40.15 16.70 2.48
N ASP A 12 40.53 17.81 1.84
CA ASP A 12 39.65 18.97 1.68
C ASP A 12 38.45 18.67 0.78
N ILE A 13 38.64 17.92 -0.31
CA ILE A 13 37.54 17.48 -1.17
C ILE A 13 36.57 16.60 -0.37
N LEU A 14 37.07 15.63 0.39
CA LEU A 14 36.23 14.75 1.21
C LEU A 14 35.44 15.53 2.28
N ARG A 15 36.07 16.54 2.89
CA ARG A 15 35.43 17.42 3.86
C ARG A 15 34.30 18.23 3.24
N ILE A 16 34.55 18.89 2.11
CA ILE A 16 33.54 19.67 1.38
C ILE A 16 32.36 18.78 0.99
N VAL A 17 32.63 17.58 0.48
CA VAL A 17 31.59 16.62 0.13
C VAL A 17 30.80 16.22 1.39
N SER A 18 31.45 15.85 2.48
CA SER A 18 30.78 15.44 3.71
C SER A 18 29.92 16.55 4.31
N ASP A 19 30.43 17.78 4.38
CA ASP A 19 29.72 18.95 4.89
C ASP A 19 28.50 19.28 4.00
N SER A 20 28.63 19.12 2.68
CA SER A 20 27.51 19.31 1.74
C SER A 20 26.40 18.27 1.91
N LEU A 21 26.71 17.08 2.43
CA LEU A 21 25.75 16.03 2.72
C LEU A 21 24.94 16.28 4.01
N LEU A 22 25.37 17.18 4.90
CA LEU A 22 24.68 17.46 6.15
C LEU A 22 23.26 17.98 5.92
N GLY A 23 23.11 18.99 5.06
CA GLY A 23 21.82 19.59 4.73
C GLY A 23 20.81 18.56 4.19
N PRO A 24 21.15 17.83 3.11
CA PRO A 24 20.32 16.74 2.57
C PRO A 24 19.99 15.67 3.60
N THR A 25 20.96 15.28 4.45
CA THR A 25 20.76 14.27 5.49
C THR A 25 19.71 14.71 6.51
N ILE A 26 19.78 15.95 6.99
CA ILE A 26 18.80 16.51 7.93
C ILE A 26 17.41 16.60 7.29
N VAL A 27 17.32 17.06 6.04
CA VAL A 27 16.04 17.14 5.31
C VAL A 27 15.40 15.75 5.17
N LEU A 28 16.18 14.75 4.78
CA LEU A 28 15.69 13.39 4.61
C LEU A 28 15.30 12.76 5.96
N LEU A 29 16.05 13.03 7.04
CA LEU A 29 15.71 12.63 8.39
C LEU A 29 14.36 13.22 8.83
N LEU A 30 14.15 14.53 8.61
CA LEU A 30 12.87 15.19 8.90
C LEU A 30 11.72 14.56 8.10
N ALA A 31 11.95 14.23 6.82
CA ALA A 31 10.96 13.52 6.01
C ALA A 31 10.61 12.13 6.60
N PHE A 32 11.58 11.40 7.14
CA PHE A 32 11.33 10.12 7.83
C PHE A 32 10.54 10.29 9.14
N ILE A 33 10.75 11.39 9.88
CA ILE A 33 9.95 11.71 11.08
C ILE A 33 8.49 11.97 10.69
N VAL A 34 8.26 12.80 9.67
CA VAL A 34 6.91 13.06 9.14
C VAL A 34 6.27 11.77 8.65
N TYR A 35 7.03 10.92 7.94
CA TYR A 35 6.57 9.60 7.51
C TYR A 35 6.18 8.71 8.70
N ALA A 36 6.98 8.69 9.78
CA ALA A 36 6.67 7.93 10.98
C ALA A 36 5.36 8.40 11.64
N VAL A 37 5.14 9.72 11.75
CA VAL A 37 3.89 10.29 12.26
C VAL A 37 2.70 9.91 11.36
N PHE A 38 2.86 10.01 10.04
CA PHE A 38 1.85 9.56 9.08
C PHE A 38 1.55 8.07 9.24
N CYS A 39 2.56 7.24 9.45
CA CYS A 39 2.37 5.81 9.70
C CYS A 39 1.54 5.56 10.96
N ILE A 40 1.76 6.31 12.05
CA ILE A 40 0.94 6.22 13.28
C ILE A 40 -0.52 6.54 12.98
N GLY A 41 -0.79 7.63 12.25
CA GLY A 41 -2.15 7.97 11.83
C GLY A 41 -2.78 6.87 10.98
N SER A 42 -2.02 6.32 10.02
CA SER A 42 -2.52 5.27 9.13
C SER A 42 -2.87 3.98 9.87
N ILE A 43 -2.08 3.56 10.85
CA ILE A 43 -2.37 2.34 11.62
C ILE A 43 -3.57 2.54 12.54
N LEU A 44 -3.78 3.74 13.07
CA LEU A 44 -4.97 4.06 13.87
C LEU A 44 -6.25 3.97 13.03
N VAL A 45 -6.25 4.56 11.84
CA VAL A 45 -7.39 4.49 10.91
C VAL A 45 -7.66 3.04 10.51
N GLU A 46 -6.61 2.27 10.20
CA GLU A 46 -6.70 0.86 9.85
C GLU A 46 -7.21 0.01 11.03
N ALA A 47 -6.73 0.27 12.26
CA ALA A 47 -7.19 -0.40 13.48
C ALA A 47 -8.68 -0.17 13.75
N VAL A 48 -9.13 1.07 13.60
CA VAL A 48 -10.51 1.48 13.92
C VAL A 48 -11.48 1.07 12.82
N THR A 49 -11.11 1.24 11.55
CA THR A 49 -12.01 1.04 10.41
C THR A 49 -12.01 -0.40 9.93
N GLU A 50 -10.82 -1.01 9.82
CA GLU A 50 -10.65 -2.28 9.12
C GLU A 50 -10.58 -3.43 10.13
N HIS A 51 -9.77 -3.32 11.19
CA HIS A 51 -9.59 -4.41 12.14
C HIS A 51 -10.82 -4.64 13.05
N ARG A 52 -11.53 -3.58 13.47
CA ARG A 52 -12.79 -3.74 14.23
C ARG A 52 -13.94 -4.30 13.39
N ASN A 53 -13.95 -4.01 12.09
CA ASN A 53 -15.01 -4.43 11.18
C ASN A 53 -14.72 -5.81 10.56
N PHE A 54 -13.46 -6.26 10.61
CA PHE A 54 -13.05 -7.63 10.31
C PHE A 54 -13.48 -8.59 11.45
N LYS A 55 -14.80 -8.79 11.58
CA LYS A 55 -15.40 -9.83 12.42
C LYS A 55 -15.62 -11.10 11.59
N VAL A 56 -14.55 -11.63 11.00
CA VAL A 56 -14.67 -12.88 10.26
C VAL A 56 -14.66 -14.04 11.25
N HIS A 57 -15.85 -14.47 11.66
CA HIS A 57 -16.01 -15.83 12.17
C HIS A 57 -15.89 -16.77 10.99
N MET A 58 -14.66 -17.15 10.68
CA MET A 58 -14.39 -18.03 9.55
C MET A 58 -15.26 -19.31 9.57
N PRO A 59 -15.55 -19.94 10.73
CA PRO A 59 -16.49 -21.07 10.78
C PRO A 59 -17.88 -20.75 10.22
N GLN A 60 -18.46 -19.60 10.57
CA GLN A 60 -19.79 -19.21 10.09
C GLN A 60 -19.83 -18.90 8.59
N LEU A 61 -18.74 -18.32 8.06
CA LEU A 61 -18.62 -18.06 6.64
C LEU A 61 -18.50 -19.37 5.85
N LEU A 62 -17.73 -20.31 6.38
CA LEU A 62 -17.56 -21.64 5.81
C LEU A 62 -18.87 -22.42 5.82
N ASP A 63 -19.61 -22.40 6.94
CA ASP A 63 -20.92 -23.04 7.06
C ASP A 63 -21.93 -22.40 6.09
N ALA A 64 -21.98 -21.07 6.01
CA ALA A 64 -22.86 -20.36 5.10
C ALA A 64 -22.53 -20.62 3.61
N LEU A 65 -21.25 -20.75 3.24
CA LEU A 65 -20.85 -21.12 1.87
C LEU A 65 -21.18 -22.59 1.56
N ALA A 66 -21.07 -23.47 2.55
CA ALA A 66 -21.39 -24.88 2.40
C ALA A 66 -22.89 -25.09 2.16
N ASP A 67 -23.75 -24.40 2.92
CA ASP A 67 -25.21 -24.53 2.83
C ASP A 67 -25.85 -23.71 1.71
N ALA A 68 -25.16 -22.69 1.18
CA ALA A 68 -25.72 -21.83 0.14
C ALA A 68 -25.96 -22.58 -1.19
N ASP A 69 -27.13 -22.34 -1.79
CA ASP A 69 -27.44 -22.72 -3.16
C ASP A 69 -26.71 -21.81 -4.16
N GLN A 70 -26.53 -22.25 -5.41
CA GLN A 70 -25.71 -21.58 -6.42
C GLN A 70 -26.04 -20.09 -6.56
N GLY A 71 -27.33 -19.71 -6.60
CA GLY A 71 -27.76 -18.32 -6.72
C GLY A 71 -27.51 -17.44 -5.48
N ALA A 72 -27.35 -18.05 -4.30
CA ALA A 72 -27.18 -17.34 -3.02
C ALA A 72 -25.70 -17.06 -2.68
N ILE A 73 -24.75 -17.77 -3.30
CA ILE A 73 -23.32 -17.65 -3.02
C ILE A 73 -22.81 -16.20 -3.11
N PRO A 74 -23.16 -15.39 -4.15
CA PRO A 74 -22.73 -13.99 -4.22
C PRO A 74 -23.24 -13.15 -3.03
N GLY A 75 -24.48 -13.37 -2.59
CA GLY A 75 -25.07 -12.66 -1.45
C GLY A 75 -24.35 -12.97 -0.13
N VAL A 76 -24.02 -14.24 0.11
CA VAL A 76 -23.27 -14.66 1.30
C VAL A 76 -21.87 -14.04 1.32
N VAL A 77 -21.21 -13.92 0.15
CA VAL A 77 -19.90 -13.26 0.04
C VAL A 77 -20.03 -11.75 0.28
N GLU A 78 -21.07 -11.09 -0.22
CA GLU A 78 -21.29 -9.66 -0.02
C GLU A 78 -21.60 -9.31 1.45
N GLU A 79 -22.37 -10.15 2.14
CA GLU A 79 -22.73 -9.96 3.56
C GLU A 79 -21.62 -10.40 4.53
N SER A 80 -20.58 -11.08 4.03
CA SER A 80 -19.48 -11.54 4.88
C SER A 80 -18.71 -10.41 5.58
N GLY A 81 -18.04 -10.73 6.68
CA GLY A 81 -17.10 -9.81 7.36
C GLY A 81 -15.75 -9.62 6.63
N LEU A 82 -15.58 -10.15 5.42
CA LEU A 82 -14.34 -10.07 4.65
C LEU A 82 -14.07 -8.63 4.16
N LEU A 83 -12.80 -8.34 3.87
CA LEU A 83 -12.44 -7.05 3.26
C LEU A 83 -13.10 -6.93 1.88
N ASN A 84 -13.49 -5.72 1.48
CA ASN A 84 -14.08 -5.45 0.16
C ASN A 84 -13.23 -6.00 -1.00
N ARG A 85 -11.90 -5.98 -0.86
CA ARG A 85 -10.97 -6.52 -1.85
C ARG A 85 -11.01 -8.06 -1.92
N GLN A 86 -11.10 -8.72 -0.77
CA GLN A 86 -11.24 -10.17 -0.68
C GLN A 86 -12.58 -10.63 -1.26
N LYS A 87 -13.67 -9.91 -0.95
CA LYS A 87 -14.99 -10.13 -1.55
C LYS A 87 -14.95 -10.05 -3.07
N LEU A 88 -14.31 -8.99 -3.62
CA LEU A 88 -14.10 -8.86 -5.06
C LEU A 88 -13.33 -10.05 -5.65
N ALA A 89 -12.28 -10.53 -4.97
CA ALA A 89 -11.51 -11.68 -5.42
C ALA A 89 -12.37 -12.95 -5.44
N LEU A 90 -13.18 -13.21 -4.40
CA LEU A 90 -14.10 -14.34 -4.35
C LEU A 90 -15.18 -14.26 -5.45
N LEU A 91 -15.80 -13.09 -5.63
CA LEU A 91 -16.80 -12.87 -6.68
C LEU A 91 -16.20 -13.06 -8.07
N THR A 92 -14.93 -12.66 -8.26
CA THR A 92 -14.22 -12.92 -9.52
C THR A 92 -14.08 -14.42 -9.76
N VAL A 93 -13.69 -15.21 -8.75
CA VAL A 93 -13.62 -16.67 -8.88
C VAL A 93 -15.01 -17.28 -9.20
N TYR A 94 -16.07 -16.77 -8.57
CA TYR A 94 -17.44 -17.21 -8.87
C TYR A 94 -17.87 -16.89 -10.31
N ASP A 95 -17.49 -15.73 -10.83
CA ASP A 95 -17.82 -15.29 -12.19
C ASP A 95 -17.17 -16.19 -13.26
N TYR A 96 -16.03 -16.77 -12.93
CA TYR A 96 -15.30 -17.72 -13.79
C TYR A 96 -15.53 -19.20 -13.42
N ARG A 97 -16.59 -19.52 -12.66
CA ARG A 97 -16.92 -20.89 -12.22
C ARG A 97 -17.10 -21.94 -13.33
N THR A 98 -17.28 -21.52 -14.58
CA THR A 98 -17.39 -22.42 -15.74
C THR A 98 -16.04 -22.88 -16.29
N LEU A 99 -14.92 -22.33 -15.79
CA LEU A 99 -13.59 -22.74 -16.20
C LEU A 99 -13.28 -24.18 -15.78
N PRO A 100 -12.45 -24.91 -16.55
CA PRO A 100 -11.89 -26.19 -16.13
C PRO A 100 -11.15 -26.06 -14.79
N GLY A 101 -11.23 -27.10 -13.95
CA GLY A 101 -10.69 -27.10 -12.58
C GLY A 101 -9.25 -26.60 -12.48
N ASP A 102 -8.36 -27.04 -13.37
CA ASP A 102 -6.96 -26.62 -13.39
C ASP A 102 -6.78 -25.11 -13.67
N MET A 103 -7.59 -24.55 -14.58
CA MET A 103 -7.56 -23.12 -14.88
C MET A 103 -8.14 -22.29 -13.73
N LEU A 104 -9.18 -22.81 -13.05
CA LEU A 104 -9.78 -22.15 -11.89
C LEU A 104 -8.81 -22.12 -10.71
N VAL A 105 -8.07 -23.22 -10.46
CA VAL A 105 -6.98 -23.27 -9.48
C VAL A 105 -5.89 -22.25 -9.82
N ALA A 106 -5.51 -22.15 -11.10
CA ALA A 106 -4.53 -21.15 -11.54
C ALA A 106 -5.01 -19.71 -11.30
N LEU A 107 -6.30 -19.42 -11.55
CA LEU A 107 -6.91 -18.12 -11.28
C LEU A 107 -6.87 -17.78 -9.78
N VAL A 108 -7.27 -18.72 -8.92
CA VAL A 108 -7.22 -18.55 -7.45
C VAL A 108 -5.80 -18.24 -6.99
N LYS A 109 -4.81 -19.04 -7.41
CA LYS A 109 -3.39 -18.83 -7.08
C LYS A 109 -2.90 -17.45 -7.52
N ARG A 110 -3.28 -17.02 -8.72
CA ARG A 110 -2.93 -15.69 -9.23
C ARG A 110 -3.51 -14.58 -8.35
N LEU A 111 -4.81 -14.64 -8.03
CA LEU A 111 -5.48 -13.62 -7.22
C LEU A 111 -4.91 -13.56 -5.79
N MET A 112 -4.62 -14.70 -5.18
CA MET A 112 -3.97 -14.76 -3.86
C MET A 112 -2.56 -14.15 -3.89
N ASN A 113 -1.76 -14.49 -4.90
CA ASN A 113 -0.42 -13.92 -5.06
C ASN A 113 -0.45 -12.40 -5.30
N GLU A 114 -1.43 -11.90 -6.07
CA GLU A 114 -1.63 -10.46 -6.26
C GLU A 114 -1.96 -9.73 -4.93
N GLU A 115 -2.73 -10.35 -4.03
CA GLU A 115 -2.99 -9.85 -2.68
C GLU A 115 -1.74 -9.91 -1.78
N GLU A 116 -1.00 -11.02 -1.82
CA GLU A 116 0.21 -11.22 -1.02
C GLU A 116 1.29 -10.19 -1.36
N VAL A 117 1.58 -10.03 -2.65
CA VAL A 117 2.56 -9.04 -3.14
C VAL A 117 2.17 -7.63 -2.69
N ARG A 118 0.87 -7.29 -2.66
CA ARG A 118 0.42 -5.98 -2.16
C ARG A 118 0.72 -5.81 -0.68
N TYR A 119 0.31 -6.76 0.17
CA TYR A 119 0.57 -6.68 1.61
C TYR A 119 2.08 -6.61 1.89
N GLN A 120 2.87 -7.39 1.15
CA GLN A 120 4.32 -7.37 1.26
C GLN A 120 4.90 -6.00 0.88
N ARG A 121 4.44 -5.35 -0.19
CA ARG A 121 4.90 -3.99 -0.57
C ARG A 121 4.61 -2.95 0.52
N ILE A 122 3.43 -3.01 1.13
CA ILE A 122 3.04 -2.07 2.19
C ILE A 122 3.96 -2.21 3.41
N VAL A 123 4.20 -3.45 3.85
CA VAL A 123 5.10 -3.73 4.98
C VAL A 123 6.55 -3.38 4.60
N ASN A 124 6.98 -3.67 3.38
CA ASN A 124 8.35 -3.43 2.94
C ASN A 124 8.71 -1.94 2.93
N ARG A 125 7.77 -1.05 2.57
CA ARG A 125 8.00 0.39 2.64
C ARG A 125 8.36 0.85 4.07
N ASN A 126 7.69 0.30 5.08
CA ASN A 126 8.03 0.57 6.47
C ASN A 126 9.40 -0.03 6.85
N ASN A 127 9.71 -1.25 6.38
CA ASN A 127 11.00 -1.89 6.64
C ASN A 127 12.19 -1.10 6.06
N VAL A 128 12.01 -0.43 4.92
CA VAL A 128 13.02 0.49 4.38
C VAL A 128 13.26 1.65 5.36
N ALA A 129 12.19 2.28 5.85
CA ALA A 129 12.30 3.38 6.82
C ALA A 129 13.01 2.96 8.12
N VAL A 130 12.73 1.75 8.61
CA VAL A 130 13.39 1.16 9.80
C VAL A 130 14.91 1.08 9.65
N ARG A 131 15.41 0.84 8.43
CA ARG A 131 16.85 0.67 8.17
C ARG A 131 17.53 1.98 7.80
N VAL A 132 16.87 2.82 7.02
CA VAL A 132 17.44 4.07 6.49
C VAL A 132 17.44 5.19 7.53
N ALA A 133 16.38 5.33 8.34
CA ALA A 133 16.29 6.42 9.32
C ALA A 133 17.43 6.42 10.36
N PRO A 134 17.86 5.27 10.95
CA PRO A 134 19.00 5.23 11.85
C PRO A 134 20.32 5.57 11.16
N MET A 135 20.50 5.14 9.90
CA MET A 135 21.71 5.43 9.12
C MET A 135 21.86 6.94 8.87
N LEU A 136 20.75 7.63 8.58
CA LEU A 136 20.73 9.08 8.45
C LEU A 136 20.97 9.79 9.78
N GLY A 137 20.41 9.26 10.87
CA GLY A 137 20.67 9.78 12.22
C GLY A 137 22.15 9.70 12.59
N LEU A 138 22.80 8.57 12.27
CA LEU A 138 24.24 8.35 12.43
C LEU A 138 25.07 9.28 11.55
N MET A 139 24.73 9.46 10.27
CA MET A 139 25.42 10.45 9.42
C MET A 139 25.28 11.87 9.96
N GLY A 140 24.11 12.22 10.51
CA GLY A 140 23.88 13.48 11.18
C GLY A 140 24.76 13.72 12.41
N THR A 141 25.40 12.68 12.97
CA THR A 141 26.37 12.86 14.06
C THR A 141 27.79 12.97 13.56
N LEU A 142 28.15 12.15 12.58
CA LEU A 142 29.53 12.03 12.13
C LEU A 142 29.97 13.27 11.34
N ILE A 143 29.06 13.89 10.58
CA ILE A 143 29.38 15.07 9.77
C ILE A 143 29.70 16.31 10.63
N PRO A 144 28.83 16.77 11.57
CA PRO A 144 29.10 17.99 12.34
C PRO A 144 30.18 17.81 13.41
N LEU A 145 30.55 16.58 13.77
CA LEU A 145 31.58 16.31 14.76
C LEU A 145 32.98 16.72 14.27
N GLY A 146 33.25 16.63 12.97
CA GLY A 146 34.52 17.08 12.37
C GLY A 146 34.79 18.57 12.65
N PRO A 147 33.90 19.48 12.22
CA PRO A 147 33.97 20.89 12.56
C PRO A 147 33.96 21.17 14.07
N GLY A 148 33.16 20.42 14.85
CA GLY A 148 33.08 20.58 16.31
C GLY A 148 34.40 20.31 17.03
N ILE A 149 35.08 19.21 16.70
CA ILE A 149 36.39 18.87 17.29
C ILE A 149 37.46 19.88 16.83
N ALA A 150 37.42 20.33 15.58
CA ALA A 150 38.34 21.35 15.07
C ALA A 150 38.19 22.69 15.83
N ALA A 151 36.95 23.10 16.14
CA ALA A 151 36.66 24.30 16.94
C ALA A 151 37.18 24.19 18.39
N MET A 152 37.10 22.98 18.97
CA MET A 152 37.66 22.71 20.30
C MET A 152 39.17 22.95 20.35
N GLY A 153 39.90 22.59 19.29
CA GLY A 153 41.34 22.88 19.18
C GLY A 153 41.69 24.37 19.19
N GLN A 154 40.70 25.24 18.95
CA GLN A 154 40.84 26.69 18.95
C GLN A 154 40.29 27.35 20.24
N GLY A 155 39.80 26.55 21.19
CA GLY A 155 39.19 27.03 22.43
C GLY A 155 37.73 27.48 22.31
N ASP A 156 37.08 27.29 21.16
CA ASP A 156 35.67 27.63 20.96
C ASP A 156 34.75 26.50 21.41
N LEU A 157 34.43 26.52 22.71
CA LEU A 157 33.52 25.56 23.33
C LEU A 157 32.05 25.77 22.89
N GLY A 158 31.69 26.96 22.43
CA GLY A 158 30.33 27.29 21.98
C GLY A 158 29.99 26.55 20.68
N ALA A 159 30.89 26.63 19.69
CA ALA A 159 30.75 25.91 18.42
C ALA A 159 30.74 24.38 18.64
N LEU A 160 31.62 23.85 19.50
CA LEU A 160 31.63 22.44 19.87
C LEU A 160 30.28 22.00 20.46
N SER A 161 29.74 22.76 21.42
CA SER A 161 28.47 22.47 22.06
C SER A 161 27.32 22.42 21.05
N SER A 162 27.25 23.40 20.15
CA SER A 162 26.22 23.44 19.09
C SER A 162 26.29 22.21 18.17
N SER A 163 27.49 21.81 17.73
CA SER A 163 27.67 20.62 16.91
C SER A 163 27.24 19.34 17.61
N LEU A 164 27.52 19.22 18.92
CA LEU A 164 27.10 18.06 19.72
C LEU A 164 25.58 18.00 19.90
N ILE A 165 24.92 19.14 20.14
CA ILE A 165 23.46 19.19 20.26
C ILE A 165 22.79 18.72 18.97
N ILE A 166 23.26 19.21 17.82
CA ILE A 166 22.74 18.79 16.51
C ILE A 166 22.95 17.27 16.32
N ALA A 167 24.16 16.78 16.56
CA ALA A 167 24.51 15.36 16.43
C ALA A 167 23.62 14.45 17.31
N PHE A 168 23.43 14.78 18.59
CA PHE A 168 22.60 13.96 19.47
C PHE A 168 21.14 13.98 19.03
N ASN A 169 20.61 15.15 18.67
CA ASN A 169 19.24 15.28 18.21
C ASN A 169 18.98 14.46 16.94
N THR A 170 19.89 14.44 15.97
CA THR A 170 19.70 13.66 14.73
C THR A 170 19.68 12.15 14.99
N THR A 171 20.50 11.66 15.92
CA THR A 171 20.49 10.23 16.29
C THR A 171 19.19 9.85 16.98
N VAL A 172 18.80 10.62 18.01
CA VAL A 172 17.58 10.34 18.77
C VAL A 172 16.38 10.34 17.83
N ALA A 173 16.29 11.34 16.95
CA ALA A 173 15.22 11.42 15.96
C ALA A 173 15.23 10.25 14.96
N GLY A 174 16.41 9.87 14.43
CA GLY A 174 16.54 8.75 13.49
C GLY A 174 16.16 7.40 14.10
N LEU A 175 16.60 7.14 15.34
CA LEU A 175 16.23 5.94 16.09
C LEU A 175 14.75 5.93 16.47
N ALA A 176 14.19 7.06 16.89
CA ALA A 176 12.77 7.16 17.22
C ALA A 176 11.88 6.88 16.01
N ALA A 177 12.18 7.50 14.85
CA ALA A 177 11.45 7.27 13.61
C ALA A 177 11.52 5.80 13.18
N ALA A 178 12.69 5.17 13.29
CA ALA A 178 12.87 3.76 12.97
C ALA A 178 12.11 2.83 13.93
N ALA A 179 12.14 3.10 15.23
CA ALA A 179 11.44 2.32 16.23
C ALA A 179 9.92 2.33 15.99
N VAL A 180 9.35 3.51 15.73
CA VAL A 180 7.94 3.66 15.36
C VAL A 180 7.61 2.85 14.10
N CYS A 181 8.39 3.01 13.02
CA CYS A 181 8.16 2.27 11.78
C CYS A 181 8.25 0.75 11.98
N LEU A 182 9.14 0.28 12.86
CA LEU A 182 9.34 -1.13 13.16
C LEU A 182 8.14 -1.73 13.89
N VAL A 183 7.63 -1.03 14.90
CA VAL A 183 6.44 -1.46 15.64
C VAL A 183 5.24 -1.56 14.70
N ILE A 184 5.04 -0.55 13.84
CA ILE A 184 3.94 -0.54 12.86
C ILE A 184 4.10 -1.66 11.82
N ALA A 185 5.32 -1.88 11.31
CA ALA A 185 5.59 -2.97 10.38
C ALA A 185 5.27 -4.34 10.99
N ARG A 186 5.59 -4.56 12.27
CA ARG A 186 5.27 -5.81 12.98
C ARG A 186 3.76 -6.01 13.13
N ILE A 187 3.03 -4.99 13.58
CA ILE A 187 1.58 -5.06 13.75
C ILE A 187 0.90 -5.40 12.41
N ARG A 188 1.23 -4.65 11.34
CA ARG A 188 0.69 -4.89 10.00
C ARG A 188 1.01 -6.30 9.48
N LYS A 189 2.23 -6.79 9.70
CA LYS A 189 2.61 -8.14 9.28
C LYS A 189 1.71 -9.20 9.92
N THR A 190 1.38 -9.05 11.21
CA THR A 190 0.48 -9.98 11.90
C THR A 190 -0.95 -9.89 11.36
N TRP A 191 -1.48 -8.69 11.15
CA TRP A 191 -2.84 -8.51 10.62
C TRP A 191 -2.99 -9.02 9.19
N TYR A 192 -2.05 -8.67 8.31
CA TYR A 192 -2.08 -9.13 6.92
C TYR A 192 -1.90 -10.64 6.80
N GLY A 193 -1.16 -11.28 7.71
CA GLY A 193 -1.10 -12.73 7.81
C GLY A 193 -2.47 -13.34 8.13
N SER A 194 -3.19 -12.78 9.10
CA SER A 194 -4.55 -13.22 9.41
C SER A 194 -5.51 -13.02 8.23
N TYR A 195 -5.42 -11.89 7.53
CA TYR A 195 -6.24 -11.62 6.34
C TYR A 195 -5.91 -12.58 5.18
N MET A 196 -4.64 -12.92 4.99
CA MET A 196 -4.24 -13.88 3.96
C MET A 196 -4.77 -15.28 4.27
N ASN A 197 -4.61 -15.75 5.52
CA ASN A 197 -5.14 -17.06 5.93
C ASN A 197 -6.66 -17.13 5.76
N ALA A 198 -7.35 -16.02 6.06
CA ALA A 198 -8.79 -15.95 5.86
C ALA A 198 -9.17 -16.03 4.37
N LEU A 199 -8.46 -15.30 3.51
CA LEU A 199 -8.66 -15.35 2.07
C LEU A 199 -8.38 -16.74 1.50
N GLU A 200 -7.30 -17.40 1.92
CA GLU A 200 -6.93 -18.75 1.51
C GLU A 200 -8.03 -19.76 1.87
N SER A 201 -8.50 -19.73 3.12
CA SER A 201 -9.59 -20.60 3.59
C SER A 201 -10.85 -20.40 2.75
N ALA A 202 -11.24 -19.15 2.52
CA ALA A 202 -12.43 -18.82 1.76
C ALA A 202 -12.31 -19.20 0.27
N MET A 203 -11.13 -19.00 -0.34
CA MET A 203 -10.83 -19.40 -1.71
C MET A 203 -10.85 -20.92 -1.89
N ALA A 204 -10.29 -21.67 -0.93
CA ALA A 204 -10.30 -23.12 -0.93
C ALA A 204 -11.72 -23.69 -0.85
N SER A 205 -12.54 -23.15 0.05
CA SER A 205 -13.96 -23.56 0.18
C SER A 205 -14.78 -23.19 -1.05
N MET A 206 -14.53 -22.02 -1.63
CA MET A 206 -15.15 -21.59 -2.88
C MET A 206 -14.82 -22.55 -4.03
N LEU A 207 -13.54 -22.93 -4.16
CA LEU A 207 -13.09 -23.87 -5.17
C LEU A 207 -13.72 -25.26 -4.98
N TYR A 208 -13.77 -25.75 -3.74
CA TYR A 208 -14.41 -27.02 -3.40
C TYR A 208 -15.89 -27.02 -3.78
N LYS A 209 -16.64 -25.96 -3.41
CA LYS A 209 -18.06 -25.81 -3.73
C LYS A 209 -18.30 -25.74 -5.24
N ILE A 210 -17.47 -24.98 -5.98
CA ILE A 210 -17.58 -24.91 -7.45
C ILE A 210 -17.35 -26.29 -8.07
N GLY A 211 -16.35 -27.04 -7.60
CA GLY A 211 -16.11 -28.41 -8.06
C GLY A 211 -17.32 -29.33 -7.84
N MET A 212 -17.92 -29.30 -6.64
CA MET A 212 -19.15 -30.08 -6.38
C MET A 212 -20.32 -29.68 -7.27
N LEU A 213 -20.50 -28.38 -7.56
CA LEU A 213 -21.56 -27.89 -8.46
C LEU A 213 -21.30 -28.28 -9.92
N GLN A 214 -20.03 -28.34 -10.35
CA GLN A 214 -19.62 -28.84 -11.67
C GLN A 214 -19.96 -30.34 -11.80
N ASP A 215 -19.57 -31.15 -10.81
CA ASP A 215 -19.80 -32.60 -10.80
C ASP A 215 -21.29 -32.94 -10.73
N ALA A 216 -22.07 -32.15 -10.01
CA ALA A 216 -23.53 -32.30 -9.93
C ALA A 216 -24.27 -31.84 -11.20
N GLY A 217 -23.58 -31.26 -12.20
CA GLY A 217 -24.18 -30.73 -13.42
C GLY A 217 -25.10 -29.53 -13.20
N GLN A 218 -25.00 -28.87 -12.03
CA GLN A 218 -25.89 -27.78 -11.61
C GLN A 218 -25.39 -26.40 -12.06
N ILE A 219 -24.32 -26.31 -12.86
CA ILE A 219 -23.86 -25.03 -13.41
C ILE A 219 -24.69 -24.70 -14.65
N SER A 220 -25.68 -23.83 -14.47
CA SER A 220 -26.35 -23.19 -15.60
C SER A 220 -25.33 -22.35 -16.38
N VAL A 221 -25.02 -22.78 -17.60
CA VAL A 221 -24.16 -22.04 -18.53
C VAL A 221 -24.92 -20.77 -18.93
N SER A 222 -24.66 -19.66 -18.25
CA SER A 222 -25.35 -18.39 -18.54
C SER A 222 -24.40 -17.22 -18.34
N ARG A 223 -23.64 -16.92 -19.41
CA ARG A 223 -22.66 -15.80 -19.56
C ARG A 223 -21.61 -15.76 -18.42
N PRO A 224 -20.45 -15.09 -18.63
CA PRO A 224 -19.67 -14.68 -17.48
C PRO A 224 -20.58 -13.79 -16.63
N SER A 225 -20.94 -14.25 -15.43
CA SER A 225 -21.68 -13.40 -14.50
C SER A 225 -20.81 -12.18 -14.17
N SER A 226 -21.44 -11.03 -13.95
CA SER A 226 -20.73 -9.76 -13.72
C SER A 226 -20.79 -9.34 -12.26
N HIS A 227 -20.84 -10.29 -11.32
CA HIS A 227 -21.01 -9.98 -9.90
C HIS A 227 -19.84 -9.17 -9.35
N ALA A 228 -18.60 -9.50 -9.75
CA ALA A 228 -17.42 -8.73 -9.35
C ALA A 228 -17.42 -7.29 -9.89
N GLN A 229 -17.95 -7.07 -11.10
CA GLN A 229 -18.06 -5.73 -11.68
C GLN A 229 -19.17 -4.92 -10.99
N ALA A 230 -20.34 -5.52 -10.76
CA ALA A 230 -21.45 -4.88 -10.07
C ALA A 230 -21.07 -4.46 -8.64
N PHE A 231 -20.39 -5.34 -7.90
CA PHE A 231 -19.92 -5.04 -6.56
C PHE A 231 -18.86 -3.92 -6.57
N ARG A 232 -17.95 -3.92 -7.55
CA ARG A 232 -16.96 -2.84 -7.71
C ARG A 232 -17.63 -1.48 -7.93
N ASP A 233 -18.68 -1.44 -8.74
CA ASP A 233 -19.41 -0.19 -9.02
C ASP A 233 -20.29 0.26 -7.84
N ALA A 234 -20.81 -0.68 -7.04
CA ALA A 234 -21.45 -0.36 -5.77
C ALA A 234 -20.47 0.29 -4.78
N LEU A 235 -19.24 -0.22 -4.68
CA LEU A 235 -18.19 0.36 -3.82
C LEU A 235 -17.75 1.76 -4.28
N LYS A 236 -17.68 2.02 -5.59
CA LYS A 236 -17.39 3.37 -6.12
C LYS A 236 -18.48 4.38 -5.78
N ARG A 237 -19.74 3.95 -5.80
CA ARG A 237 -20.89 4.79 -5.42
C ARG A 237 -20.90 5.12 -3.93
N SER A 238 -20.56 4.16 -3.06
CA SER A 238 -20.52 4.39 -1.61
C SER A 238 -19.30 5.19 -1.12
N SER A 239 -18.19 5.16 -1.87
CA SER A 239 -16.97 5.93 -1.56
C SER A 239 -16.97 7.37 -2.09
N GLY A 240 -18.11 7.88 -2.60
CA GLY A 240 -18.26 9.27 -3.01
C GLY A 240 -17.42 9.70 -4.23
N THR A 241 -16.78 8.76 -4.93
CA THR A 241 -15.94 9.06 -6.11
C THR A 241 -16.74 8.91 -7.41
N GLN A 242 -17.93 9.50 -7.46
CA GLN A 242 -18.65 9.70 -8.72
C GLN A 242 -18.28 11.10 -9.24
N ALA A 243 -17.30 11.15 -10.14
CA ALA A 243 -17.23 12.28 -11.07
C ALA A 243 -18.56 12.31 -11.84
N PRO A 244 -19.22 13.47 -11.98
CA PRO A 244 -20.51 13.55 -12.63
C PRO A 244 -20.39 13.01 -14.05
N ALA A 245 -21.29 12.09 -14.39
CA ALA A 245 -21.46 11.64 -15.76
C ALA A 245 -21.72 12.89 -16.62
N VAL A 246 -20.81 13.16 -17.56
CA VAL A 246 -21.09 14.08 -18.65
C VAL A 246 -22.27 13.47 -19.41
N GLN A 247 -23.45 14.06 -19.20
CA GLN A 247 -24.58 13.92 -20.11
C GLN A 247 -24.09 14.41 -21.48
N GLU A 248 -23.78 13.50 -22.38
CA GLU A 248 -23.81 13.80 -23.81
C GLU A 248 -25.28 14.09 -24.18
N GLN A 249 -25.69 15.33 -23.91
CA GLN A 249 -26.85 15.91 -24.57
C GLN A 249 -26.49 16.05 -26.05
N GLY A 250 -27.34 15.46 -26.89
CA GLY A 250 -27.16 15.36 -28.33
C GLY A 250 -26.75 16.68 -28.97
N VAL A 251 -25.63 16.64 -29.68
CA VAL A 251 -25.28 17.67 -30.66
C VAL A 251 -26.29 17.53 -31.80
N ALA A 252 -27.25 18.44 -31.82
CA ALA A 252 -28.13 18.67 -32.95
C ALA A 252 -27.30 18.96 -34.20
N ALA A 253 -27.54 18.20 -35.26
CA ALA A 253 -26.99 18.44 -36.58
C ALA A 253 -27.41 19.83 -37.09
N PRO A 254 -26.49 20.66 -37.61
CA PRO A 254 -26.88 21.90 -38.28
C PRO A 254 -27.44 21.55 -39.66
N ALA A 255 -28.67 21.98 -39.90
CA ALA A 255 -29.37 21.90 -41.17
C ALA A 255 -28.62 22.66 -42.28
N ALA A 256 -28.62 22.06 -43.48
CA ALA A 256 -28.07 22.63 -44.71
C ALA A 256 -28.77 23.95 -45.09
N PRO A 257 -28.07 24.93 -45.69
CA PRO A 257 -28.70 26.12 -46.22
C PRO A 257 -29.41 25.79 -47.54
N ALA A 258 -30.71 26.07 -47.57
CA ALA A 258 -31.52 26.06 -48.78
C ALA A 258 -31.07 27.21 -49.70
N THR A 259 -30.84 26.86 -50.95
CA THR A 259 -30.75 27.74 -52.13
C THR A 259 -31.95 28.68 -52.21
N ALA A 260 -31.68 29.99 -52.34
CA ALA A 260 -32.65 30.98 -52.77
C ALA A 260 -32.14 31.64 -54.06
N GLU A 261 -32.67 31.17 -55.18
CA GLU A 261 -32.68 31.89 -56.45
C GLU A 261 -33.72 33.03 -56.40
N ALA A 262 -33.34 34.17 -56.98
CA ALA A 262 -34.14 35.15 -57.72
C ALA A 262 -35.55 35.56 -57.23
N GLN A 263 -35.73 36.85 -56.92
CA GLN A 263 -36.51 37.79 -57.75
C GLN A 263 -36.57 39.21 -57.15
N SER A 264 -36.46 40.20 -58.05
CA SER A 264 -36.62 41.67 -57.95
C SER A 264 -35.36 42.50 -57.71
#